data_AF-A0AA42B0L2-F1
#
_entry.id   AF-A0AA42B0L2-F1
#
_cell.length_a   1.000
_cell.length_b   1.000
_cell.length_c   1.000
_cell.angle_alpha   90.00
_cell.angle_beta   90.00
_cell.angle_gamma   90.00
#
_symmetry.space_group_name_H-M   'P 1'
#
loop_
_entity.id
_entity.type
_entity.pdbx_description
1 polymer ?
#
loop_
_entity_poly.entity_id
_entity_poly.type
_entity_poly.pdbx_seq_one_letter_code
_entity_poly.pdbx_strand_id
1 'polypeptide(L)'
;EILEGVTDIDLVVNLKLREDILVEKCLGRRICNQCGKNFNIANINVKAENGNPGIYMAPLPPPAGCESKLITRADDTEEVVKQRLRIYSEMSQPVEGFYRSRGKLMEFDLPGGIPESWPKLLHALNIDEEEQQSVAA
;
A
#
# COMPACT_ATOMS: atom_id res chain seq x y z
N GLU A 1 -0.74 -22.09 4.12
CA GLU A 1 -0.58 -23.56 4.24
C GLU A 1 0.75 -24.05 3.68
N ILE A 2 1.06 -23.90 2.39
CA ILE A 2 2.35 -24.38 1.81
C ILE A 2 3.58 -23.78 2.52
N LEU A 3 3.53 -22.48 2.86
CA LEU A 3 4.67 -21.81 3.52
C LEU A 3 4.99 -22.35 4.92
N GLU A 4 3.97 -22.71 5.71
CA GLU A 4 4.18 -23.33 7.04
C GLU A 4 4.77 -24.75 6.93
N GLY A 5 4.58 -25.42 5.79
CA GLY A 5 5.24 -26.70 5.50
C GLY A 5 6.73 -26.56 5.15
N VAL A 6 7.21 -25.33 4.92
CA VAL A 6 8.59 -25.03 4.51
C VAL A 6 9.37 -24.34 5.64
N THR A 7 8.73 -23.41 6.35
CA THR A 7 9.33 -22.64 7.44
C THR A 7 8.26 -22.28 8.46
N ASP A 8 8.65 -22.04 9.72
CA ASP A 8 7.75 -21.37 10.63
C ASP A 8 7.60 -19.91 10.21
N ILE A 9 6.38 -19.40 10.34
CA ILE A 9 6.01 -18.02 10.04
C ILE A 9 5.67 -17.35 11.35
N ASP A 10 6.51 -16.43 11.82
CA ASP A 10 6.30 -15.75 13.10
C ASP A 10 5.19 -14.69 13.01
N LEU A 11 5.14 -13.96 11.89
CA LEU A 11 4.27 -12.81 11.72
C LEU A 11 3.85 -12.62 10.26
N VAL A 12 2.59 -12.27 10.05
CA VAL A 12 2.04 -11.81 8.78
C VAL A 12 1.45 -10.42 8.98
N VAL A 13 1.96 -9.44 8.26
CA VAL A 13 1.47 -8.06 8.30
C VAL A 13 0.50 -7.81 7.15
N ASN A 14 -0.74 -7.46 7.48
CA ASN A 14 -1.74 -7.03 6.50
C ASN A 14 -1.85 -5.50 6.52
N LEU A 15 -1.28 -4.86 5.50
CA LEU A 15 -1.36 -3.41 5.31
C LEU A 15 -2.71 -3.04 4.72
N LYS A 16 -3.57 -2.43 5.52
CA LYS A 16 -4.91 -2.02 5.13
C LYS A 16 -4.94 -0.55 4.76
N LEU A 17 -5.69 -0.26 3.71
CA LEU A 17 -5.99 1.10 3.28
C LEU A 17 -7.43 1.16 2.83
N ARG A 18 -8.08 2.30 3.07
CA ARG A 18 -9.45 2.51 2.61
C ARG A 18 -9.55 2.37 1.09
N GLU A 19 -10.63 1.75 0.63
CA GLU A 19 -10.84 1.43 -0.79
C GLU A 19 -10.86 2.68 -1.68
N ASP A 20 -11.49 3.76 -1.24
CA ASP A 20 -11.55 5.03 -1.96
C ASP A 20 -10.16 5.59 -2.25
N ILE A 21 -9.25 5.47 -1.28
CA ILE A 21 -7.86 5.91 -1.40
C ILE A 21 -7.08 5.01 -2.36
N LEU A 22 -7.30 3.69 -2.31
CA LEU A 22 -6.69 2.73 -3.23
C LEU A 22 -7.11 2.99 -4.68
N VAL A 23 -8.40 3.29 -4.89
CA VAL A 23 -8.94 3.67 -6.20
C VAL A 23 -8.26 4.93 -6.71
N GLU A 24 -8.23 6.00 -5.90
CA GLU A 24 -7.60 7.26 -6.29
C GLU A 24 -6.10 7.08 -6.61
N LYS A 25 -5.37 6.29 -5.81
CA LYS A 25 -3.96 5.96 -6.11
C LYS A 25 -3.78 5.18 -7.40
N CYS A 26 -4.65 4.22 -7.72
CA CYS A 26 -4.57 3.49 -8.98
C CYS A 26 -4.82 4.41 -10.19
N LEU A 27 -5.86 5.23 -10.13
CA LEU A 27 -6.18 6.20 -11.19
C LEU A 27 -5.10 7.27 -11.36
N GLY A 28 -4.43 7.64 -10.26
CA GLY A 28 -3.31 8.57 -10.25
C GLY A 28 -1.98 7.99 -10.73
N ARG A 29 -1.88 6.68 -10.98
CA ARG A 29 -0.64 6.02 -11.40
C ARG A 29 -0.19 6.50 -12.79
N ARG A 30 1.10 6.77 -12.92
CA ARG A 30 1.75 7.14 -14.19
C ARG A 30 3.01 6.33 -14.37
N ILE A 31 3.31 5.99 -15.61
CA ILE A 31 4.55 5.33 -16.00
C ILE A 31 5.26 6.25 -16.97
N CYS A 32 6.56 6.48 -16.77
CA CYS A 32 7.36 7.16 -17.79
C CYS A 32 7.75 6.16 -18.88
N ASN A 33 7.34 6.42 -20.13
CA ASN A 33 7.63 5.54 -21.27
C ASN A 33 9.11 5.53 -21.71
N GLN A 34 9.97 6.33 -21.08
CA GLN A 34 11.41 6.33 -21.33
C GLN A 34 12.23 5.65 -20.25
N CYS A 35 11.95 5.90 -18.96
CA CYS A 35 12.73 5.31 -17.87
C CYS A 35 12.05 4.12 -17.19
N GLY A 36 10.78 3.85 -17.50
CA GLY A 36 10.00 2.74 -16.94
C GLY A 36 9.60 2.90 -15.47
N LYS A 37 10.01 3.99 -14.80
CA LYS A 37 9.66 4.23 -13.40
C LYS A 37 8.19 4.60 -13.23
N ASN A 38 7.64 4.20 -12.09
CA ASN A 38 6.28 4.53 -11.65
C ASN A 38 6.27 5.84 -10.88
N PHE A 39 5.25 6.65 -11.14
CA PHE A 39 4.94 7.89 -10.46
C PHE A 39 3.46 7.87 -10.08
N ASN A 40 3.06 8.79 -9.21
CA ASN A 40 1.68 8.90 -8.78
C ASN A 40 1.30 10.37 -8.63
N ILE A 41 0.35 10.84 -9.42
CA ILE A 41 -0.07 12.25 -9.40
C ILE A 41 -1.25 12.50 -8.44
N ALA A 42 -1.80 11.47 -7.80
CA ALA A 42 -2.92 11.63 -6.87
C ALA A 42 -2.44 12.31 -5.57
N ASN A 43 -3.04 13.46 -5.29
CA ASN A 43 -2.84 14.26 -4.09
C ASN A 43 -4.06 14.10 -3.19
N ILE A 44 -3.95 13.18 -2.24
CA ILE A 44 -5.07 12.73 -1.43
C ILE A 44 -5.10 13.54 -0.14
N ASN A 45 -6.21 14.22 0.12
CA ASN A 45 -6.45 14.96 1.35
C ASN A 45 -7.91 14.82 1.77
N VAL A 46 -8.22 13.68 2.39
CA VAL A 46 -9.57 13.36 2.85
C VAL A 46 -9.69 13.72 4.32
N LYS A 47 -10.68 14.54 4.67
CA LYS A 47 -10.95 14.91 6.06
C LYS A 47 -11.58 13.74 6.81
N ALA A 48 -11.46 13.76 8.14
CA ALA A 48 -12.18 12.82 8.99
C ALA A 48 -13.69 13.07 8.85
N GLU A 49 -14.46 12.01 8.59
CA GLU A 49 -15.90 12.09 8.36
C GLU A 49 -16.58 10.76 8.70
N ASN A 50 -17.75 10.81 9.32
CA ASN A 50 -18.58 9.62 9.64
C ASN A 50 -17.82 8.51 10.38
N GLY A 51 -16.91 8.89 11.31
CA GLY A 51 -16.09 7.96 12.07
C GLY A 51 -14.86 7.42 11.32
N ASN A 52 -14.69 7.75 10.03
CA ASN A 52 -13.48 7.43 9.30
C ASN A 52 -12.36 8.44 9.62
N PRO A 53 -11.13 7.98 9.89
CA PRO A 53 -10.01 8.89 10.09
C PRO A 53 -9.72 9.67 8.81
N GLY A 54 -9.31 10.92 8.98
CA GLY A 54 -8.77 11.71 7.88
C GLY A 54 -7.45 11.11 7.41
N ILE A 55 -7.15 11.26 6.13
CA ILE A 55 -5.96 10.67 5.52
C ILE A 55 -5.35 11.64 4.52
N TYR A 56 -4.04 11.82 4.64
CA TYR A 56 -3.25 12.61 3.71
C TYR A 56 -2.19 11.74 3.05
N MET A 57 -2.14 11.76 1.71
CA MET A 57 -1.06 11.14 0.94
C MET A 57 -0.59 12.07 -0.16
N ALA A 58 0.62 12.60 0.01
CA ALA A 58 1.27 13.40 -1.01
C ALA A 58 1.41 12.63 -2.34
N PRO A 59 1.43 13.35 -3.48
CA PRO A 59 1.78 12.76 -4.75
C PRO A 59 3.27 12.35 -4.78
N LEU A 60 3.60 11.47 -5.71
CA LEU A 60 4.97 11.12 -6.10
C LEU A 60 5.20 11.61 -7.54
N PRO A 61 5.54 12.89 -7.73
CA PRO A 61 5.65 13.49 -9.05
C PRO A 61 6.87 12.96 -9.83
N PRO A 62 6.82 12.99 -11.17
CA PRO A 62 8.01 12.73 -11.99
C PRO A 62 9.05 13.84 -11.83
N PRO A 63 10.34 13.55 -12.11
CA PRO A 63 11.30 14.61 -12.39
C PRO A 63 10.97 15.31 -13.72
N ALA A 64 11.44 16.56 -13.90
CA ALA A 64 11.15 17.37 -15.10
C ALA A 64 11.40 16.64 -16.44
N GLY A 65 12.46 15.84 -16.52
CA GLY A 65 12.78 15.05 -17.71
C GLY A 65 11.79 13.92 -18.05
N CYS A 66 10.82 13.62 -17.17
CA CYS A 66 9.82 12.55 -17.34
C CYS A 66 8.40 13.09 -17.53
N GLU A 67 8.11 14.36 -17.24
CA GLU A 67 6.74 14.92 -17.23
C GLU A 67 5.98 14.72 -18.55
N SER A 68 6.60 15.07 -19.68
CA SER A 68 5.99 14.93 -21.02
C SER A 68 5.92 13.48 -21.54
N LYS A 69 6.46 12.53 -20.78
CA LYS A 69 6.60 11.10 -21.15
C LYS A 69 5.72 10.21 -20.30
N LEU A 70 4.90 10.81 -19.44
CA LEU A 70 3.99 10.08 -18.57
C LEU A 70 2.81 9.54 -19.35
N ILE A 71 2.60 8.24 -19.23
CA ILE A 71 1.43 7.54 -19.76
C ILE A 71 0.67 6.88 -18.60
N THR A 72 -0.62 6.65 -18.79
CA THR A 72 -1.44 5.79 -17.94
C THR A 72 -1.38 4.35 -18.43
N ARG A 73 -1.66 3.39 -17.54
CA ARG A 73 -1.92 2.03 -18.00
C ARG A 73 -3.34 1.93 -18.53
N ALA A 74 -3.55 1.07 -19.51
CA ALA A 74 -4.87 0.83 -20.08
C ALA A 74 -5.88 0.26 -19.07
N ASP A 75 -5.41 -0.40 -18.02
CA ASP A 75 -6.25 -1.02 -16.98
C ASP A 75 -6.53 -0.11 -15.76
N ASP A 76 -6.08 1.14 -15.78
CA ASP A 76 -6.36 2.12 -14.71
C ASP A 76 -7.70 2.85 -14.93
N THR A 77 -8.81 2.08 -15.01
CA THR A 77 -10.18 2.61 -14.94
C THR A 77 -10.80 2.27 -13.59
N GLU A 78 -11.79 3.05 -13.16
CA GLU A 78 -12.41 2.85 -11.84
C GLU A 78 -13.05 1.47 -11.72
N GLU A 79 -13.75 1.02 -12.77
CA GLU A 79 -14.41 -0.28 -12.83
C GLU A 79 -13.39 -1.42 -12.72
N VAL A 80 -12.29 -1.34 -13.47
CA VAL A 80 -11.25 -2.37 -13.47
C VAL A 80 -10.54 -2.40 -12.13
N VAL A 81 -10.25 -1.24 -11.53
CA VAL A 81 -9.61 -1.16 -10.22
C VAL A 81 -10.51 -1.75 -9.14
N LYS A 82 -11.79 -1.37 -9.07
CA LYS A 82 -12.74 -1.93 -8.11
C LYS A 82 -12.89 -3.43 -8.26
N GLN A 83 -12.98 -3.93 -9.50
CA GLN A 83 -13.06 -5.36 -9.76
C GLN A 83 -11.80 -6.09 -9.27
N ARG A 84 -10.61 -5.51 -9.48
CA ARG A 84 -9.35 -6.09 -8.97
C ARG A 84 -9.31 -6.10 -7.44
N LEU A 85 -9.75 -5.03 -6.78
CA LEU A 85 -9.81 -4.97 -5.32
C LEU A 85 -10.78 -6.00 -4.74
N ARG A 86 -11.93 -6.19 -5.38
CA ARG A 86 -12.88 -7.25 -5.02
C ARG A 86 -12.28 -8.64 -5.14
N ILE A 87 -11.69 -8.98 -6.30
CA ILE A 87 -11.03 -10.28 -6.51
C ILE A 87 -9.90 -10.49 -5.50
N TYR A 88 -9.09 -9.46 -5.25
CA TYR A 88 -8.02 -9.52 -4.25
C TYR A 88 -8.60 -9.87 -2.87
N SER A 89 -9.66 -9.20 -2.43
CA SER A 89 -10.32 -9.46 -1.14
C SER A 89 -10.87 -10.89 -1.06
N GLU A 90 -11.57 -11.36 -2.10
CA GLU A 90 -12.09 -12.74 -2.16
C GLU A 90 -10.97 -13.79 -2.08
N MET A 91 -9.82 -13.52 -2.70
CA MET A 91 -8.67 -14.43 -2.72
C MET A 91 -7.79 -14.33 -1.46
N SER A 92 -7.71 -13.15 -0.82
CA SER A 92 -6.89 -12.93 0.37
C SER A 92 -7.61 -13.39 1.64
N GLN A 93 -8.94 -13.30 1.69
CA GLN A 93 -9.74 -13.65 2.87
C GLN A 93 -9.44 -15.03 3.47
N PRO A 94 -9.31 -16.12 2.67
CA PRO A 94 -8.93 -17.43 3.21
C PRO A 94 -7.53 -17.44 3.85
N VAL A 95 -6.58 -16.72 3.24
CA VAL A 95 -5.19 -16.63 3.72
C VAL A 95 -5.13 -15.81 5.00
N GLU A 96 -5.83 -14.67 5.04
CA GLU A 96 -5.99 -13.87 6.24
C GLU A 96 -6.63 -14.69 7.37
N GLY A 97 -7.73 -15.39 7.07
CA GLY A 97 -8.41 -16.27 8.03
C GLY A 97 -7.48 -17.35 8.59
N PHE A 98 -6.66 -17.96 7.74
CA PHE A 98 -5.68 -18.98 8.12
C PHE A 98 -4.64 -18.47 9.12
N TYR A 99 -4.06 -17.27 8.91
CA TYR A 99 -3.07 -16.72 9.84
C TYR A 99 -3.71 -16.04 11.06
N ARG A 100 -4.92 -15.49 10.91
CA ARG A 100 -5.70 -14.91 12.01
C ARG A 100 -6.06 -15.96 13.06
N SER A 101 -6.53 -17.13 12.64
CA SER A 101 -6.89 -18.22 13.56
C SER A 101 -5.68 -18.79 14.33
N ARG A 102 -4.46 -18.54 13.86
CA ARG A 102 -3.20 -18.92 14.50
C ARG A 102 -2.59 -17.80 15.35
N GLY A 103 -3.22 -16.63 15.42
CA GLY A 103 -2.68 -15.47 16.13
C GLY A 103 -1.44 -14.86 15.47
N LYS A 104 -1.17 -15.17 14.19
CA LYS A 104 0.02 -14.72 13.45
C LYS A 104 -0.25 -13.51 12.55
N LEU A 105 -1.51 -13.09 12.41
CA LEU A 105 -1.90 -11.97 11.56
C LEU A 105 -1.97 -10.66 12.36
N MET A 106 -1.13 -9.69 11.99
CA MET A 106 -1.22 -8.30 12.42
C MET A 106 -1.89 -7.47 11.33
N GLU A 107 -3.01 -6.83 11.67
CA GLU A 107 -3.66 -5.86 10.79
C GLU A 107 -3.11 -4.46 11.10
N PHE A 108 -2.70 -3.74 10.05
CA PHE A 108 -2.13 -2.41 10.17
C PHE A 108 -2.81 -1.45 9.20
N ASP A 109 -3.70 -0.60 9.71
CA ASP A 109 -4.34 0.46 8.94
C ASP A 109 -3.36 1.60 8.69
N LEU A 110 -3.10 1.91 7.41
CA LEU A 110 -2.23 2.99 6.99
C LEU A 110 -2.90 4.34 7.33
N PRO A 111 -2.34 5.14 8.26
CA PRO A 111 -2.92 6.43 8.64
C PRO A 111 -2.72 7.53 7.59
N GLY A 112 -1.77 7.35 6.67
CA GLY A 112 -1.34 8.38 5.73
C GLY A 112 -0.27 7.90 4.76
N GLY A 113 0.39 8.85 4.08
CA GLY A 113 1.51 8.55 3.20
C GLY A 113 2.68 7.91 3.96
N ILE A 114 3.72 7.50 3.21
CA ILE A 114 4.93 6.86 3.78
C ILE A 114 5.50 7.62 5.00
N PRO A 115 5.65 8.97 4.98
CA PRO A 115 6.22 9.68 6.14
C PRO A 115 5.42 9.51 7.43
N GLU A 116 4.11 9.28 7.35
CA GLU A 116 3.26 9.06 8.51
C GLU A 116 3.13 7.57 8.86
N SER A 117 3.00 6.72 7.84
CA SER A 117 2.75 5.29 8.03
C SER A 117 4.00 4.52 8.44
N TRP A 118 5.18 4.88 7.91
CA TRP A 118 6.42 4.13 8.11
C TRP A 118 6.88 4.11 9.57
N PRO A 119 6.98 5.26 10.28
CA PRO A 119 7.39 5.25 11.68
C PRO A 119 6.40 4.47 12.57
N LYS A 120 5.09 4.58 12.29
CA LYS A 120 4.05 3.86 13.04
C LYS A 120 4.12 2.35 12.78
N LEU A 121 4.46 1.93 11.57
CA LEU A 121 4.65 0.52 11.24
C LEU A 121 5.87 -0.06 11.96
N LEU A 122 7.01 0.64 11.92
CA LEU A 122 8.21 0.21 12.65
C LEU A 122 7.95 0.11 14.15
N HIS A 123 7.27 1.10 14.72
CA HIS A 123 6.86 1.05 16.13
C HIS A 123 5.94 -0.15 16.42
N ALA A 124 4.95 -0.42 15.56
CA ALA A 124 4.07 -1.59 15.71
C ALA A 124 4.82 -2.93 15.61
N LEU A 125 5.92 -2.96 14.85
CA LEU A 125 6.80 -4.12 14.71
C LEU A 125 7.90 -4.19 15.79
N ASN A 126 7.95 -3.20 16.68
CA ASN A 126 9.00 -3.07 17.70
C ASN A 126 10.42 -3.11 17.10
N ILE A 127 10.59 -2.42 15.96
CA ILE A 127 11.89 -2.24 15.29
C ILE A 127 12.40 -0.85 15.65
N ASP A 128 13.57 -0.80 16.29
CA ASP A 128 14.22 0.45 16.70
C ASP A 128 14.88 1.17 15.50
N GLU A 129 14.83 2.50 15.48
CA GLU A 129 15.37 3.31 14.36
C GLU A 129 16.90 3.18 14.17
N GLU A 130 17.64 2.63 15.15
CA GLU A 130 19.10 2.46 15.08
C GLU A 130 19.54 1.42 14.03
N GLU A 131 18.68 0.48 13.63
CA GLU A 131 19.01 -0.53 12.61
C GLU A 131 19.07 0.04 11.18
N GLN A 132 18.62 1.29 10.96
CA GLN A 132 18.54 1.91 9.63
C GLN A 132 19.90 2.16 8.97
N GLN A 133 21.01 2.25 9.72
CA GLN A 133 22.36 2.42 9.14
C GLN A 133 22.95 1.14 8.54
N SER A 134 22.40 -0.04 8.87
CA SER A 134 22.95 -1.32 8.39
C SER A 134 22.34 -1.81 7.07
N VAL A 135 21.12 -1.37 6.74
CA VAL A 135 20.37 -1.85 5.55
C VAL A 135 20.54 -0.92 4.34
N ALA A 136 21.12 0.27 4.53
CA ALA A 136 21.38 1.25 3.47
C ALA A 136 22.84 1.27 2.98
N ALA A 137 23.68 0.31 3.39
CA ALA A 137 25.08 0.15 2.98
C ALA A 137 25.26 -0.98 1.95
#